data_AF-A0A2U1QLL5-F1
#
_entry.id   AF-A0A2U1QLL5-F1
#
_cell.length_a   1.000
_cell.length_b   1.000
_cell.length_c   1.000
_cell.angle_alpha   90.00
_cell.angle_beta   90.00
_cell.angle_gamma   90.00
#
_symmetry.space_group_name_H-M   'P 1'
#
loop_
_entity.id
_entity.type
_entity.pdbx_description
1 polymer ?
#
loop_
_entity_poly.entity_id
_entity_poly.type
_entity_poly.pdbx_seq_one_letter_code
_entity_poly.pdbx_strand_id
1 'polypeptide(L)'
;MPPKYLKCFEIANQIADRRIEKVLDAIFSREKKAYLCDESCYNERIEEVKIRIQERHEIIKELRRMGSEVVFDECLADLKEAERRDFDEIGWLIKRSYAASLRAAEKGRIIKKLRRF
;
A
#
# COMPACT_ATOMS: atom_id res chain seq x y z
N MET A 1 -5.88 5.45 18.43
CA MET A 1 -6.94 6.36 17.92
C MET A 1 -8.30 5.72 18.18
N PRO A 2 -9.32 6.47 18.64
CA PRO A 2 -10.67 5.93 18.79
C PRO A 2 -11.28 5.67 17.40
N PRO A 3 -12.09 4.61 17.21
CA PRO A 3 -12.71 4.35 15.92
C PRO A 3 -13.71 5.46 15.59
N LYS A 4 -13.55 6.10 14.41
CA LYS A 4 -14.33 7.26 13.92
C LYS A 4 -15.86 7.06 13.87
N TYR A 5 -16.38 5.87 14.16
CA TYR A 5 -17.77 5.48 13.96
C TYR A 5 -18.51 5.03 15.23
N LEU A 6 -17.96 5.30 16.43
CA LEU A 6 -18.59 4.96 17.72
C LEU A 6 -20.03 5.51 17.82
N LYS A 7 -20.24 6.76 17.40
CA LYS A 7 -21.57 7.41 17.44
C LYS A 7 -22.62 6.73 16.57
N CYS A 8 -22.25 6.27 15.37
CA CYS A 8 -23.19 5.57 14.49
C CYS A 8 -23.60 4.21 15.07
N PHE A 9 -22.68 3.56 15.78
CA PHE A 9 -22.91 2.27 16.43
C PHE A 9 -23.81 2.44 17.68
N GLU A 10 -23.60 3.50 18.46
CA GLU A 10 -24.45 3.85 19.60
C GLU A 10 -25.89 4.15 19.16
N ILE A 11 -26.08 4.91 18.07
CA ILE A 11 -27.40 5.24 17.54
C ILE A 11 -28.12 4.01 16.97
N ALA A 12 -27.41 3.15 16.21
CA ALA A 12 -28.00 1.93 15.68
C ALA A 12 -28.42 0.95 16.79
N ASN A 13 -27.60 0.79 17.83
CA ASN A 13 -27.91 -0.05 18.99
C ASN A 13 -29.06 0.52 19.84
N GLN A 14 -29.20 1.86 19.92
CA GLN A 14 -30.31 2.49 20.63
C GLN A 14 -31.65 2.34 19.88
N ILE A 15 -31.62 2.23 18.55
CA ILE A 15 -32.83 2.18 17.71
C ILE A 15 -33.17 0.73 17.30
N ALA A 16 -32.24 -0.22 17.42
CA ALA A 16 -32.38 -1.61 16.99
C ALA A 16 -32.85 -1.75 15.51
N ASP A 17 -32.37 -0.85 14.64
CA ASP A 17 -32.77 -0.87 13.22
C ASP A 17 -31.79 -1.71 12.39
N ARG A 18 -32.21 -2.95 12.11
CA ARG A 18 -31.53 -3.90 11.21
C ARG A 18 -31.25 -3.33 9.81
N ARG A 19 -31.97 -2.29 9.35
CA ARG A 19 -31.71 -1.63 8.07
C ARG A 19 -30.41 -0.82 8.12
N ILE A 20 -30.13 -0.14 9.22
CA ILE A 20 -28.90 0.63 9.42
C ILE A 20 -27.70 -0.31 9.45
N GLU A 21 -27.79 -1.43 10.16
CA GLU A 21 -26.72 -2.44 10.22
C GLU A 21 -26.37 -3.00 8.84
N LYS A 22 -27.39 -3.32 8.01
CA LYS A 22 -27.18 -3.78 6.64
C LYS A 22 -26.48 -2.74 5.76
N VAL A 23 -26.86 -1.46 5.89
CA VAL A 23 -26.22 -0.36 5.16
C VAL A 23 -24.77 -0.21 5.60
N LEU A 24 -24.49 -0.24 6.91
CA LEU A 24 -23.13 -0.17 7.45
C LEU A 24 -22.27 -1.37 7.03
N ASP A 25 -22.81 -2.59 7.05
CA ASP A 25 -22.12 -3.80 6.59
C ASP A 25 -21.73 -3.67 5.10
N ALA A 26 -22.63 -3.17 4.27
CA ALA A 26 -22.38 -2.96 2.84
C ALA A 26 -21.29 -1.90 2.60
N ILE A 27 -21.35 -0.77 3.30
CA ILE A 27 -20.34 0.30 3.20
C ILE A 27 -18.97 -0.24 3.63
N PHE A 28 -18.87 -0.83 4.82
CA PHE A 28 -17.59 -1.31 5.33
C PHE A 28 -17.04 -2.48 4.51
N SER A 29 -17.90 -3.32 3.93
CA SER A 29 -17.47 -4.38 3.01
C SER A 29 -16.86 -3.82 1.73
N ARG A 30 -17.44 -2.76 1.17
CA ARG A 30 -16.89 -2.05 0.00
C ARG A 30 -15.55 -1.40 0.32
N GLU A 31 -15.46 -0.69 1.44
CA GLU A 31 -14.21 -0.08 1.89
C GLU A 31 -13.12 -1.12 2.15
N LYS A 32 -13.46 -2.23 2.83
CA LYS A 32 -12.53 -3.35 3.04
C LYS A 32 -11.99 -3.87 1.72
N LYS A 33 -12.88 -4.10 0.74
CA LYS A 33 -12.48 -4.58 -0.58
C LYS A 33 -11.55 -3.59 -1.28
N ALA A 34 -11.87 -2.29 -1.24
CA ALA A 34 -11.02 -1.25 -1.81
C ALA A 34 -9.61 -1.26 -1.20
N TYR A 35 -9.50 -1.35 0.13
CA TYR A 35 -8.19 -1.43 0.78
C TYR A 35 -7.39 -2.68 0.44
N LEU A 36 -8.05 -3.83 0.24
CA LEU A 36 -7.35 -5.04 -0.24
C LEU A 36 -6.90 -4.90 -1.69
N CYS A 37 -7.68 -4.22 -2.53
CA CYS A 37 -7.26 -3.89 -3.89
C CYS A 37 -6.04 -2.95 -3.87
N ASP A 38 -6.07 -1.89 -3.06
CA ASP A 38 -4.95 -0.97 -2.88
C ASP A 38 -3.68 -1.73 -2.44
N GLU A 39 -3.78 -2.61 -1.44
CA GLU A 39 -2.68 -3.46 -0.98
C GLU A 39 -2.09 -4.31 -2.11
N SER A 40 -2.94 -4.98 -2.91
CA SER A 40 -2.50 -5.77 -4.07
C SER A 40 -1.76 -4.90 -5.08
N CYS A 41 -2.34 -3.76 -5.46
CA CYS A 41 -1.73 -2.86 -6.43
C CYS A 41 -0.38 -2.31 -5.95
N TYR A 42 -0.25 -1.98 -4.65
CA TYR A 42 1.04 -1.56 -4.10
C TYR A 42 2.08 -2.70 -4.13
N ASN A 43 1.67 -3.94 -3.84
CA ASN A 43 2.57 -5.09 -3.89
C ASN A 43 3.01 -5.44 -5.31
N GLU A 44 2.09 -5.40 -6.28
CA GLU A 44 2.40 -5.55 -7.71
C GLU A 44 3.40 -4.47 -8.16
N ARG A 45 3.17 -3.22 -7.77
CA ARG A 45 4.08 -2.12 -8.07
C ARG A 45 5.47 -2.30 -7.44
N ILE A 46 5.56 -2.89 -6.25
CA ILE A 46 6.86 -3.21 -5.62
C ILE A 46 7.65 -4.18 -6.51
N GLU A 47 7.01 -5.20 -7.07
CA GLU A 47 7.69 -6.16 -7.96
C GLU A 47 8.18 -5.50 -9.25
N GLU A 48 7.39 -4.59 -9.84
CA GLU A 48 7.84 -3.79 -10.99
C GLU A 48 9.08 -2.94 -10.67
N VAL A 49 9.11 -2.29 -9.50
CA VAL A 49 10.25 -1.47 -9.09
C VAL A 49 11.48 -2.33 -8.80
N LYS A 50 11.32 -3.53 -8.24
CA LYS A 50 12.43 -4.47 -8.06
C LYS A 50 13.07 -4.87 -9.39
N ILE A 51 12.26 -5.13 -10.42
CA ILE A 51 12.76 -5.43 -11.77
C ILE A 51 13.56 -4.23 -12.30
N ARG A 52 13.01 -3.01 -12.18
CA ARG A 52 13.70 -1.78 -12.61
C ARG A 52 15.04 -1.56 -11.90
N ILE A 53 15.12 -1.85 -10.60
CA ILE A 53 16.37 -1.84 -9.83
C ILE A 53 17.35 -2.86 -10.40
N GLN A 54 16.90 -4.10 -10.61
CA GLN A 54 17.76 -5.17 -11.14
C GLN A 54 18.33 -4.81 -12.52
N GLU A 55 17.50 -4.33 -13.44
CA GLU A 55 17.92 -3.88 -14.77
C GLU A 55 18.96 -2.76 -14.67
N ARG A 56 18.71 -1.74 -13.84
CA ARG A 56 19.66 -0.63 -13.65
C ARG A 56 20.96 -1.09 -13.02
N HIS A 57 20.89 -2.01 -12.06
CA HIS A 57 22.05 -2.57 -11.40
C HIS A 57 22.97 -3.31 -12.39
N GLU A 58 22.40 -4.06 -13.33
CA GLU A 58 23.18 -4.70 -14.40
C GLU A 58 23.81 -3.68 -15.35
N ILE A 59 23.09 -2.62 -15.75
CA ILE A 59 23.67 -1.52 -16.55
C ILE A 59 24.85 -0.87 -15.82
N ILE A 60 24.71 -0.58 -14.52
CA ILE A 60 25.78 -0.02 -13.70
C ILE A 60 27.01 -0.95 -13.69
N LYS A 61 26.82 -2.28 -13.60
CA LYS A 61 27.91 -3.25 -13.65
C LYS A 61 28.61 -3.26 -15.02
N GLU A 62 27.84 -3.22 -16.10
CA GLU A 62 28.38 -3.21 -17.47
C GLU A 62 29.22 -1.96 -17.71
N LEU A 63 28.72 -0.78 -17.37
CA LEU A 63 29.46 0.48 -17.49
C LEU A 63 30.76 0.46 -16.69
N ARG A 64 30.74 -0.07 -15.45
CA ARG A 64 31.98 -0.21 -14.65
C ARG A 64 33.02 -1.13 -15.29
N ARG A 65 32.61 -2.11 -16.11
CA ARG A 65 33.55 -2.99 -16.82
C ARG A 65 34.20 -2.32 -18.03
N MET A 66 33.57 -1.28 -18.58
CA MET A 66 34.05 -0.59 -19.79
C MET A 66 35.21 0.40 -19.52
N GLY A 67 35.49 0.73 -18.25
CA GLY A 67 36.61 1.60 -17.84
C GLY A 67 36.15 2.92 -17.22
N SER A 68 37.11 3.74 -16.74
CA SER A 68 36.86 5.03 -16.10
C SER A 68 37.27 6.20 -17.00
N GLU A 69 36.44 6.51 -17.99
CA GLU A 69 36.44 7.83 -18.62
C GLU A 69 35.51 8.74 -17.82
N VAL A 70 35.83 10.04 -17.73
CA VAL A 70 35.06 11.03 -16.94
C VAL A 70 33.57 11.04 -17.31
N VAL A 71 33.24 10.76 -18.58
CA VAL A 71 31.85 10.64 -19.07
C VAL A 71 31.12 9.46 -18.40
N PHE A 72 31.80 8.34 -18.15
CA PHE A 72 31.20 7.20 -17.45
C PHE A 72 30.94 7.51 -15.98
N ASP A 73 31.76 8.36 -15.34
CA ASP A 73 31.55 8.73 -13.93
C ASP A 73 30.26 9.54 -13.73
N GLU A 74 29.96 10.48 -14.63
CA GLU A 74 28.70 11.24 -14.61
C GLU A 74 27.49 10.33 -14.86
N CYS A 75 27.53 9.48 -15.89
CA CYS A 75 26.45 8.51 -16.15
C CYS A 75 26.25 7.54 -14.98
N LEU A 76 27.32 7.08 -14.34
CA LEU A 76 27.26 6.20 -13.17
C LEU A 76 26.67 6.92 -11.95
N ALA A 77 26.92 8.21 -11.78
CA ALA A 77 26.32 9.00 -10.71
C ALA A 77 24.81 9.13 -10.91
N ASP A 78 24.35 9.45 -12.12
CA ASP A 78 22.94 9.55 -12.46
C ASP A 78 22.19 8.22 -12.28
N LEU A 79 22.81 7.11 -12.71
CA LEU A 79 22.22 5.78 -12.54
C LEU A 79 22.12 5.38 -11.06
N LYS A 80 23.14 5.67 -10.25
CA LYS A 80 23.09 5.40 -8.79
C LYS A 80 22.01 6.22 -8.10
N GLU A 81 21.86 7.48 -8.48
CA GLU A 81 20.84 8.36 -7.92
C GLU A 81 19.42 7.88 -8.34
N ALA A 82 19.25 7.46 -9.59
CA ALA A 82 18.00 6.85 -10.03
C ALA A 82 17.69 5.53 -9.29
N GLU A 83 18.69 4.67 -9.07
CA GLU A 83 18.56 3.44 -8.28
C GLU A 83 18.15 3.75 -6.83
N ARG A 84 18.72 4.79 -6.22
CA ARG A 84 18.37 5.25 -4.88
C ARG A 84 16.90 5.68 -4.79
N ARG A 85 16.40 6.43 -5.78
CA ARG A 85 14.99 6.83 -5.83
C ARG A 85 14.04 5.64 -5.94
N ASP A 86 14.46 4.58 -6.63
CA ASP A 86 13.67 3.34 -6.70
C ASP A 86 13.59 2.63 -5.34
N PHE A 87 14.69 2.59 -4.58
CA PHE A 87 14.65 2.08 -3.21
C PHE A 87 13.73 2.92 -2.30
N ASP A 88 13.75 4.25 -2.45
CA ASP A 88 12.84 5.13 -1.72
C ASP A 88 11.36 4.88 -2.12
N GLU A 89 11.08 4.64 -3.41
CA GLU A 89 9.75 4.25 -3.90
C GLU A 89 9.29 2.93 -3.27
N ILE A 90 10.15 1.89 -3.21
CA ILE A 90 9.84 0.64 -2.52
C ILE A 90 9.50 0.88 -1.05
N GLY A 91 10.31 1.67 -0.35
CA GLY A 91 10.08 1.99 1.06
C GLY A 91 8.73 2.70 1.28
N TRP A 92 8.35 3.60 0.37
CA TRP A 92 7.05 4.26 0.38
C TRP A 92 5.89 3.30 0.09
N LEU A 93 6.03 2.44 -0.92
CA LEU A 93 5.02 1.44 -1.30
C LEU A 93 4.77 0.43 -0.18
N ILE A 94 5.82 -0.06 0.50
CA ILE A 94 5.67 -0.96 1.66
C ILE A 94 4.83 -0.30 2.75
N LYS A 95 5.11 0.97 3.09
CA LYS A 95 4.33 1.71 4.09
C LYS A 95 2.86 1.86 3.68
N ARG A 96 2.61 2.10 2.38
CA ARG A 96 1.26 2.22 1.81
C ARG A 96 0.50 0.90 1.84
N SER A 97 1.14 -0.19 1.39
CA SER A 97 0.62 -1.56 1.43
C SER A 97 0.23 -1.96 2.86
N TYR A 98 1.15 -1.78 3.81
CA TYR A 98 0.88 -2.05 5.22
C TYR A 98 -0.31 -1.23 5.77
N ALA A 99 -0.36 0.06 5.46
CA ALA A 99 -1.47 0.92 5.90
C ALA A 99 -2.83 0.49 5.30
N ALA A 100 -2.85 0.05 4.03
CA ALA A 100 -4.05 -0.49 3.39
C ALA A 100 -4.51 -1.78 4.07
N SER A 101 -3.58 -2.71 4.33
CA SER A 101 -3.83 -3.96 5.05
C SER A 101 -4.44 -3.72 6.44
N LEU A 102 -3.88 -2.77 7.20
CA LEU A 102 -4.41 -2.40 8.53
C LEU A 102 -5.84 -1.86 8.46
N ARG A 103 -6.15 -1.01 7.48
CA ARG A 103 -7.51 -0.48 7.29
C ARG A 103 -8.47 -1.59 6.88
N ALA A 104 -8.07 -2.50 5.99
CA ALA A 104 -8.87 -3.68 5.65
C ALA A 104 -9.18 -4.55 6.87
N ALA A 105 -8.19 -4.78 7.73
CA ALA A 105 -8.34 -5.52 8.98
C ALA A 105 -9.27 -4.81 9.98
N GLU A 106 -9.19 -3.48 10.09
CA GLU A 106 -10.11 -2.67 10.88
C GLU A 106 -11.56 -2.83 10.40
N LYS A 107 -11.81 -2.63 9.09
CA LYS A 107 -13.16 -2.81 8.51
C LYS A 107 -13.67 -4.23 8.72
N GLY A 108 -12.82 -5.24 8.56
CA GLY A 108 -13.15 -6.63 8.85
C GLY A 108 -13.59 -6.88 10.30
N ARG A 109 -12.96 -6.22 11.27
CA ARG A 109 -13.36 -6.29 12.69
C ARG A 109 -14.72 -5.63 12.93
N ILE A 110 -15.00 -4.48 12.29
CA ILE A 110 -16.28 -3.78 12.42
C ILE A 110 -17.41 -4.63 11.83
N ILE A 111 -17.22 -5.18 10.63
CA ILE A 111 -18.17 -6.10 9.97
C ILE A 111 -18.50 -7.30 10.88
N LYS A 112 -17.48 -7.93 11.46
CA LYS A 112 -17.68 -9.06 12.39
C LYS A 112 -18.50 -8.67 13.63
N LYS A 113 -18.41 -7.42 14.10
CA LYS A 113 -19.23 -6.93 15.22
C LYS A 113 -20.66 -6.69 14.79
N LEU A 114 -20.88 -6.09 13.62
CA LEU A 114 -22.23 -5.83 13.10
C LEU A 114 -23.04 -7.12 12.91
N ARG A 115 -22.40 -8.20 12.42
CA ARG A 115 -23.08 -9.48 12.15
C ARG A 115 -23.36 -10.35 13.38
N ARG A 116 -22.94 -9.92 14.57
CA ARG A 116 -23.17 -10.66 15.83
C ARG A 116 -24.48 -10.26 16.52
N PHE A 117 -25.08 -9.16 16.09
CA PHE A 117 -26.38 -8.67 16.54
C PHE A 117 -27.45 -9.04 15.50
#